data_AF-A0A7T0FYX9-F1
#
_entry.id   AF-A0A7T0FYX9-F1
#
_cell.length_a   1.000
_cell.length_b   1.000
_cell.length_c   1.000
_cell.angle_alpha   90.00
_cell.angle_beta   90.00
_cell.angle_gamma   90.00
#
_symmetry.space_group_name_H-M   'P 1'
#
loop_
_entity.id
_entity.type
_entity.pdbx_description
1 polymer ?
#
loop_
_entity_poly.entity_id
_entity_poly.type
_entity_poly.pdbx_seq_one_letter_code
_entity_poly.pdbx_strand_id
1 'polypeptide(L)'
;MYMKFLAAVLVTLLCSGCLSSIFPGKDNPNSGDTSGLVYLDQGWDQTNKFRELSYYTPQGSHLIPYKWFLALEQPGNERLIRDPSNMNRLRFLTHRPQPEEDGALYEQLNPDGLPVGFVKDPPFKKGAPDKEGWMGFNCSACHTNQVNYKGVGIRVDGGPSMADFQGFLEEVRNALNATVADSAKFDRFAKRVNREDSSVLKEELKKFTEGFNELVRRNHSPLRYGFARLDAFGAIINEVAKNMGQPQDILPANAPVSYPFIWDAPKLDFVQWNRSVDNPIARNAGEVVGVYGEITPQLSKRPPFKSSIRLHDLFNLEQWLVKLESPKWPEEHLPKIDRPKAEKGKKLYDRYCNGCHANDLSKNMTDPKENFAGKTFIKTNGIYIEKMRTDPRMATNFAGRFFETGPVVKALMPEWKAECGKVPAGMVLGKFIRVLVGPELLKLPPEQFLEYTGYRVNPKDPEAPVDCTKATPEIKKAMLKEVLVYKARPLNGIWATAPYLHNGSVPNLYQLLLKESERDSEFCVGSREFDPVHVGFKYKPDPQKGCGNDFTFDTKLQGNLNTGHNFTSRLEEEERWQLVEYLKTL
;
A
#
# COMPACT_ATOMS: atom_id res chain seq x y z
N MET A 1 -68.53 0.88 26.06
CA MET A 1 -68.93 1.36 24.72
C MET A 1 -68.15 0.53 23.69
N TYR A 2 -68.86 -0.18 22.83
CA TYR A 2 -68.50 -1.46 22.21
C TYR A 2 -67.77 -1.35 20.85
N MET A 3 -66.93 -2.36 20.57
CA MET A 3 -66.56 -3.00 19.29
C MET A 3 -66.36 -2.18 18.00
N LYS A 4 -65.17 -2.34 17.39
CA LYS A 4 -64.82 -1.86 16.05
C LYS A 4 -65.22 -2.87 14.97
N PHE A 5 -65.98 -2.37 13.99
CA PHE A 5 -66.49 -3.00 12.76
C PHE A 5 -65.38 -3.63 11.90
N LEU A 6 -65.50 -4.87 11.41
CA LEU A 6 -66.33 -5.37 10.28
C LEU A 6 -66.10 -4.59 8.97
N ALA A 7 -65.99 -5.15 7.77
CA ALA A 7 -65.73 -6.48 7.19
C ALA A 7 -66.11 -6.35 5.70
N ALA A 8 -65.75 -7.39 4.94
CA ALA A 8 -66.46 -7.91 3.76
C ALA A 8 -66.05 -7.31 2.39
N VAL A 9 -65.86 -8.04 1.28
CA VAL A 9 -65.94 -9.50 0.95
C VAL A 9 -65.74 -9.66 -0.59
N LEU A 10 -65.32 -10.88 -1.05
CA LEU A 10 -65.48 -11.51 -2.40
C LEU A 10 -64.63 -10.95 -3.59
N VAL A 11 -64.13 -11.69 -4.61
CA VAL A 11 -63.83 -13.12 -4.94
C VAL A 11 -63.23 -13.16 -6.38
N THR A 12 -62.13 -13.93 -6.60
CA THR A 12 -61.61 -14.68 -7.81
C THR A 12 -61.57 -14.06 -9.24
N LEU A 13 -60.65 -14.31 -10.20
CA LEU A 13 -59.75 -15.43 -10.59
C LEU A 13 -58.62 -14.93 -11.55
N LEU A 14 -57.47 -15.64 -11.55
CA LEU A 14 -56.49 -15.97 -12.62
C LEU A 14 -55.40 -15.00 -13.15
N CYS A 15 -54.18 -15.56 -13.11
CA CYS A 15 -52.98 -15.38 -13.96
C CYS A 15 -52.05 -14.16 -13.77
N SER A 16 -50.85 -14.48 -13.24
CA SER A 16 -49.48 -13.95 -13.51
C SER A 16 -48.74 -13.90 -12.17
N GLY A 17 -47.71 -14.69 -11.87
CA GLY A 17 -46.54 -14.93 -12.71
C GLY A 17 -45.50 -13.85 -12.43
N CYS A 18 -44.49 -14.18 -11.62
CA CYS A 18 -43.25 -13.43 -11.35
C CYS A 18 -43.36 -12.07 -10.63
N LEU A 19 -42.90 -12.02 -9.37
CA LEU A 19 -42.04 -10.97 -8.80
C LEU A 19 -41.73 -11.33 -7.33
N SER A 20 -40.83 -12.30 -7.13
CA SER A 20 -40.21 -12.60 -5.83
C SER A 20 -38.76 -13.03 -6.06
N SER A 21 -37.93 -12.05 -6.37
CA SER A 21 -36.46 -12.09 -6.42
C SER A 21 -36.07 -10.65 -6.77
N ILE A 22 -35.31 -9.90 -5.97
CA ILE A 22 -33.87 -10.03 -5.78
C ILE A 22 -33.50 -9.22 -4.52
N PHE A 23 -33.31 -9.89 -3.38
CA PHE A 23 -32.42 -9.43 -2.31
C PHE A 23 -32.01 -10.66 -1.50
N PRO A 24 -30.88 -11.32 -1.82
CA PRO A 24 -30.33 -12.33 -0.93
C PRO A 24 -29.60 -11.59 0.20
N GLY A 25 -30.33 -11.29 1.27
CA GLY A 25 -29.75 -11.12 2.60
C GLY A 25 -29.85 -12.45 3.33
N LYS A 26 -28.70 -13.07 3.65
CA LYS A 26 -28.42 -14.01 4.76
C LYS A 26 -27.30 -15.04 4.51
N ASP A 27 -26.56 -14.94 3.43
CA ASP A 27 -25.20 -15.51 3.37
C ASP A 27 -24.23 -14.34 3.38
N ASN A 28 -23.34 -14.27 4.36
CA ASN A 28 -22.18 -13.37 4.31
C ASN A 28 -20.98 -14.21 3.90
N PRO A 29 -20.63 -14.34 2.60
CA PRO A 29 -19.45 -15.07 2.17
C PRO A 29 -18.16 -14.25 2.40
N ASN A 30 -18.26 -13.10 3.11
CA ASN A 30 -17.21 -12.08 3.19
C ASN A 30 -16.37 -12.19 4.46
N SER A 31 -15.60 -13.24 4.50
CA SER A 31 -14.31 -13.36 5.19
C SER A 31 -13.90 -14.80 4.97
N GLY A 32 -12.80 -15.08 4.26
CA GLY A 32 -12.37 -16.46 4.02
C GLY A 32 -12.49 -17.30 5.31
N ASP A 33 -13.46 -18.21 5.34
CA ASP A 33 -13.84 -19.11 6.44
C ASP A 33 -13.81 -18.53 7.88
N THR A 34 -14.12 -17.24 8.10
CA THR A 34 -14.19 -16.72 9.49
C THR A 34 -15.61 -16.68 10.03
N SER A 35 -15.81 -17.17 11.25
CA SER A 35 -17.06 -17.08 12.01
C SER A 35 -17.31 -15.69 12.61
N GLY A 36 -16.32 -14.78 12.52
CA GLY A 36 -16.40 -13.40 12.98
C GLY A 36 -15.18 -12.56 12.58
N LEU A 37 -15.30 -11.24 12.73
CA LEU A 37 -14.22 -10.26 12.55
C LEU A 37 -14.11 -9.40 13.81
N VAL A 38 -12.89 -9.24 14.31
CA VAL A 38 -12.57 -8.35 15.44
C VAL A 38 -11.57 -7.30 14.99
N TYR A 39 -11.70 -6.10 15.55
CA TYR A 39 -10.76 -5.01 15.34
C TYR A 39 -9.91 -4.84 16.59
N LEU A 40 -8.59 -4.75 16.42
CA LEU A 40 -7.69 -4.46 17.52
C LEU A 40 -7.88 -3.02 17.99
N ASP A 41 -7.72 -2.83 19.31
CA ASP A 41 -7.51 -1.49 19.86
C ASP A 41 -6.12 -1.00 19.46
N GLN A 42 -6.09 -0.11 18.47
CA GLN A 42 -4.90 0.54 17.95
C GLN A 42 -4.97 2.06 18.11
N GLY A 43 -5.65 2.55 19.16
CA GLY A 43 -5.76 3.97 19.43
C GLY A 43 -6.77 4.71 18.53
N TRP A 44 -7.61 3.97 17.81
CA TRP A 44 -8.75 4.55 17.11
C TRP A 44 -9.79 5.11 18.09
N ASP A 45 -10.64 6.01 17.59
CA ASP A 45 -11.79 6.46 18.37
C ASP A 45 -12.77 5.31 18.64
N GLN A 46 -13.47 5.38 19.77
CA GLN A 46 -14.46 4.36 20.16
C GLN A 46 -15.64 4.27 19.18
N THR A 47 -15.83 5.26 18.30
CA THR A 47 -16.93 5.32 17.31
C THR A 47 -16.53 4.82 15.92
N ASN A 48 -15.36 4.17 15.78
CA ASN A 48 -14.79 3.66 14.51
C ASN A 48 -14.66 4.69 13.37
N LYS A 49 -14.92 5.97 13.63
CA LYS A 49 -15.07 7.01 12.63
C LYS A 49 -13.77 7.24 11.88
N PHE A 50 -12.66 7.34 12.59
CA PHE A 50 -11.34 7.55 11.96
C PHE A 50 -10.88 6.33 11.18
N ARG A 51 -11.28 5.12 11.59
CA ARG A 51 -11.01 3.91 10.81
C ARG A 51 -11.73 3.99 9.47
N GLU A 52 -13.03 4.27 9.46
CA GLU A 52 -13.83 4.39 8.23
C GLU A 52 -13.32 5.52 7.31
N LEU A 53 -12.97 6.67 7.88
CA LEU A 53 -12.35 7.76 7.13
C LEU A 53 -10.99 7.33 6.54
N SER A 54 -10.14 6.68 7.33
CA SER A 54 -8.84 6.17 6.83
C SER A 54 -9.00 5.15 5.70
N TYR A 55 -10.07 4.35 5.73
CA TYR A 55 -10.34 3.34 4.71
C TYR A 55 -10.85 3.94 3.40
N TYR A 56 -11.61 5.03 3.45
CA TYR A 56 -12.39 5.48 2.29
C TYR A 56 -12.20 6.94 1.87
N THR A 57 -11.34 7.71 2.55
CA THR A 57 -10.94 9.04 2.08
C THR A 57 -10.08 8.94 0.82
N PRO A 58 -10.44 9.65 -0.26
CA PRO A 58 -9.69 9.63 -1.52
C PRO A 58 -8.41 10.45 -1.43
N GLN A 59 -7.39 10.03 -2.20
CA GLN A 59 -6.10 10.70 -2.25
C GLN A 59 -5.73 11.28 -3.62
N GLY A 60 -6.60 11.11 -4.63
CA GLY A 60 -6.30 11.49 -6.01
C GLY A 60 -5.93 10.33 -6.93
N SER A 61 -6.14 9.09 -6.50
CA SER A 61 -5.89 7.88 -7.31
C SER A 61 -7.04 7.68 -8.29
N HIS A 62 -6.74 7.73 -9.60
CA HIS A 62 -7.71 7.63 -10.68
C HIS A 62 -7.40 6.40 -11.56
N LEU A 63 -7.66 5.19 -11.03
CA LEU A 63 -7.33 3.95 -11.75
C LEU A 63 -8.30 3.67 -12.90
N ILE A 64 -9.61 3.74 -12.64
CA ILE A 64 -10.67 3.41 -13.59
C ILE A 64 -11.92 4.24 -13.27
N PRO A 65 -12.71 4.70 -14.27
CA PRO A 65 -13.94 5.44 -14.00
C PRO A 65 -14.85 4.65 -13.06
N TYR A 66 -15.42 5.32 -12.05
CA TYR A 66 -16.05 4.65 -10.91
C TYR A 66 -17.17 3.68 -11.36
N LYS A 67 -18.09 4.15 -12.21
CA LYS A 67 -19.17 3.31 -12.74
C LYS A 67 -18.68 2.16 -13.61
N TRP A 68 -17.55 2.32 -14.29
CA TRP A 68 -17.00 1.25 -15.10
C TRP A 68 -16.51 0.12 -14.21
N PHE A 69 -15.82 0.44 -13.11
CA PHE A 69 -15.42 -0.57 -12.13
C PHE A 69 -16.62 -1.32 -11.54
N LEU A 70 -17.72 -0.61 -11.24
CA LEU A 70 -18.96 -1.22 -10.75
C LEU A 70 -19.63 -2.15 -11.77
N ALA A 71 -19.42 -1.91 -13.07
CA ALA A 71 -20.06 -2.61 -14.17
C ALA A 71 -19.20 -3.69 -14.83
N LEU A 72 -17.88 -3.67 -14.60
CA LEU A 72 -16.92 -4.52 -15.30
C LEU A 72 -17.03 -5.98 -14.84
N GLU A 73 -17.23 -6.88 -15.81
CA GLU A 73 -17.24 -8.33 -15.60
C GLU A 73 -15.83 -8.91 -15.63
N GLN A 74 -15.58 -9.97 -14.86
CA GLN A 74 -14.36 -10.76 -14.91
C GLN A 74 -14.09 -11.27 -16.33
N PRO A 75 -12.84 -11.51 -16.76
CA PRO A 75 -12.53 -11.77 -18.17
C PRO A 75 -13.35 -12.89 -18.81
N GLY A 76 -13.46 -14.05 -18.15
CA GLY A 76 -14.05 -15.27 -18.70
C GLY A 76 -15.48 -15.61 -18.25
N ASN A 77 -16.16 -14.73 -17.50
CA ASN A 77 -17.52 -14.99 -17.03
C ASN A 77 -18.30 -13.68 -16.82
N GLU A 78 -19.58 -13.77 -16.43
CA GLU A 78 -20.46 -12.61 -16.23
C GLU A 78 -20.46 -12.04 -14.79
N ARG A 79 -19.70 -12.64 -13.86
CA ARG A 79 -19.55 -12.08 -12.50
C ARG A 79 -18.73 -10.81 -12.56
N LEU A 80 -19.03 -9.86 -11.68
CA LEU A 80 -18.30 -8.59 -11.63
C LEU A 80 -16.89 -8.78 -11.10
N ILE A 81 -15.96 -7.92 -11.51
CA ILE A 81 -14.59 -7.96 -10.98
C ILE A 81 -14.57 -7.69 -9.47
N ARG A 82 -15.44 -6.78 -9.00
CA ARG A 82 -15.63 -6.45 -7.58
C ARG A 82 -16.35 -7.50 -6.76
N ASP A 83 -16.75 -8.63 -7.36
CA ASP A 83 -17.40 -9.72 -6.64
C ASP A 83 -16.54 -10.10 -5.42
N PRO A 84 -17.13 -10.22 -4.21
CA PRO A 84 -16.33 -10.43 -3.02
C PRO A 84 -15.51 -11.72 -3.03
N SER A 85 -15.97 -12.77 -3.72
CA SER A 85 -15.18 -14.01 -3.86
C SER A 85 -13.91 -13.76 -4.68
N ASN A 86 -14.00 -12.91 -5.71
CA ASN A 86 -12.87 -12.52 -6.54
C ASN A 86 -11.89 -11.62 -5.78
N MET A 87 -12.42 -10.62 -5.08
CA MET A 87 -11.60 -9.71 -4.25
C MET A 87 -10.88 -10.48 -3.13
N ASN A 88 -11.53 -11.45 -2.49
CA ASN A 88 -10.90 -12.32 -1.51
C ASN A 88 -9.86 -13.27 -2.11
N ARG A 89 -10.06 -13.77 -3.34
CA ARG A 89 -9.05 -14.57 -4.06
C ARG A 89 -7.75 -13.78 -4.24
N LEU A 90 -7.87 -12.47 -4.51
CA LEU A 90 -6.74 -11.52 -4.60
C LEU A 90 -6.33 -10.94 -3.24
N ARG A 91 -6.90 -11.44 -2.14
CA ARG A 91 -6.64 -11.06 -0.75
C ARG A 91 -6.97 -9.61 -0.39
N PHE A 92 -7.77 -8.90 -1.18
CA PHE A 92 -8.39 -7.67 -0.74
C PHE A 92 -9.44 -7.93 0.36
N LEU A 93 -9.59 -6.96 1.25
CA LEU A 93 -10.42 -7.10 2.45
C LEU A 93 -11.83 -6.58 2.16
N THR A 94 -12.74 -7.50 1.89
CA THR A 94 -14.16 -7.19 1.71
C THR A 94 -14.85 -7.26 3.06
N HIS A 95 -15.34 -6.15 3.59
CA HIS A 95 -16.17 -6.16 4.78
C HIS A 95 -17.17 -5.01 4.74
N ARG A 96 -18.40 -5.30 5.18
CA ARG A 96 -19.43 -4.31 5.47
C ARG A 96 -19.69 -4.38 6.97
N PRO A 97 -19.44 -3.30 7.73
CA PRO A 97 -19.70 -3.27 9.16
C PRO A 97 -21.18 -3.59 9.43
N GLN A 98 -21.44 -4.22 10.57
CA GLN A 98 -22.81 -4.53 10.97
C GLN A 98 -23.59 -3.23 11.23
N PRO A 99 -24.90 -3.16 10.88
CA PRO A 99 -25.64 -1.90 10.85
C PRO A 99 -25.84 -1.19 12.20
N GLU A 100 -25.63 -1.86 13.34
CA GLU A 100 -26.25 -1.45 14.60
C GLU A 100 -25.59 -0.27 15.34
N GLU A 101 -24.39 0.22 14.97
CA GLU A 101 -23.82 1.42 15.62
C GLU A 101 -23.13 2.43 14.69
N ASP A 102 -22.55 2.03 13.54
CA ASP A 102 -21.70 2.92 12.72
C ASP A 102 -22.01 2.90 11.21
N GLY A 103 -23.11 2.26 10.79
CA GLY A 103 -23.40 2.02 9.37
C GLY A 103 -23.56 3.30 8.53
N ALA A 104 -24.06 4.40 9.10
CA ALA A 104 -24.38 5.60 8.32
C ALA A 104 -23.16 6.25 7.65
N LEU A 105 -22.03 6.32 8.34
CA LEU A 105 -20.79 6.88 7.77
C LEU A 105 -20.20 5.93 6.72
N TYR A 106 -20.20 4.62 6.99
CA TYR A 106 -19.78 3.63 6.01
C TYR A 106 -20.62 3.71 4.73
N GLU A 107 -21.96 3.74 4.84
CA GLU A 107 -22.84 3.85 3.68
C GLU A 107 -22.65 5.16 2.90
N GLN A 108 -22.26 6.24 3.59
CA GLN A 108 -21.92 7.51 2.94
C GLN A 108 -20.60 7.42 2.16
N LEU A 109 -19.57 6.82 2.75
CA LEU A 109 -18.23 6.76 2.18
C LEU A 109 -18.04 5.62 1.17
N ASN A 110 -18.72 4.51 1.38
CA ASN A 110 -18.62 3.27 0.62
C ASN A 110 -19.99 2.62 0.33
N PRO A 111 -20.90 3.35 -0.35
CA PRO A 111 -22.27 2.87 -0.64
C PRO A 111 -22.32 1.58 -1.48
N ASP A 112 -21.25 1.30 -2.23
CA ASP A 112 -21.16 0.17 -3.16
C ASP A 112 -20.41 -1.04 -2.57
N GLY A 113 -20.00 -0.96 -1.29
CA GLY A 113 -19.36 -2.06 -0.57
C GLY A 113 -18.00 -2.48 -1.13
N LEU A 114 -17.18 -1.51 -1.54
CA LEU A 114 -15.84 -1.74 -2.05
C LEU A 114 -14.89 -2.29 -0.97
N PRO A 115 -13.82 -3.02 -1.34
CA PRO A 115 -12.82 -3.46 -0.38
C PRO A 115 -12.13 -2.30 0.34
N VAL A 116 -11.55 -2.57 1.51
CA VAL A 116 -10.80 -1.55 2.27
C VAL A 116 -9.71 -0.91 1.41
N GLY A 117 -9.72 0.43 1.38
CA GLY A 117 -8.80 1.24 0.60
C GLY A 117 -9.15 1.42 -0.87
N PHE A 118 -10.24 0.81 -1.36
CA PHE A 118 -10.81 1.12 -2.67
C PHE A 118 -11.80 2.27 -2.47
N VAL A 119 -11.51 3.42 -3.09
CA VAL A 119 -12.19 4.68 -2.78
C VAL A 119 -12.86 5.25 -4.01
N LYS A 120 -14.00 5.91 -3.79
CA LYS A 120 -14.60 6.78 -4.79
C LYS A 120 -13.95 8.16 -4.70
N ASP A 121 -13.21 8.54 -5.73
CA ASP A 121 -12.68 9.88 -5.89
C ASP A 121 -13.67 10.74 -6.70
N PRO A 122 -14.38 11.70 -6.08
CA PRO A 122 -15.34 12.53 -6.80
C PRO A 122 -14.64 13.54 -7.71
N PRO A 123 -15.28 14.00 -8.79
CA PRO A 123 -14.66 14.98 -9.69
C PRO A 123 -14.29 16.28 -8.95
N PHE A 124 -13.15 16.88 -9.32
CA PHE A 124 -12.65 18.14 -8.73
C PHE A 124 -13.60 19.33 -8.87
N LYS A 125 -14.46 19.32 -9.89
CA LYS A 125 -15.44 20.38 -10.15
C LYS A 125 -16.78 19.77 -10.56
N LYS A 126 -17.86 20.33 -10.04
CA LYS A 126 -19.23 20.00 -10.46
C LYS A 126 -19.38 20.31 -11.96
N GLY A 127 -19.68 19.30 -12.76
CA GLY A 127 -19.87 19.43 -14.22
C GLY A 127 -18.65 19.09 -15.10
N ALA A 128 -17.55 18.60 -14.52
CA ALA A 128 -16.40 18.10 -15.30
C ALA A 128 -16.75 16.84 -16.14
N PRO A 129 -16.01 16.52 -17.22
CA PRO A 129 -16.33 15.40 -18.13
C PRO A 129 -16.39 14.04 -17.43
N ASP A 130 -15.60 13.87 -16.37
CA ASP A 130 -15.57 12.77 -15.40
C ASP A 130 -16.70 12.89 -14.35
N LYS A 131 -17.94 13.18 -14.80
CA LYS A 131 -19.09 13.57 -13.96
C LYS A 131 -19.38 12.64 -12.76
N GLU A 132 -18.87 11.42 -12.79
CA GLU A 132 -19.22 10.34 -11.87
C GLU A 132 -18.05 9.89 -10.98
N GLY A 133 -16.87 10.49 -11.16
CA GLY A 133 -15.66 10.22 -10.39
C GLY A 133 -14.90 8.96 -10.82
N TRP A 134 -13.84 8.67 -10.06
CA TRP A 134 -12.93 7.56 -10.30
C TRP A 134 -12.96 6.57 -9.15
N MET A 135 -12.68 5.30 -9.44
CA MET A 135 -12.22 4.36 -8.43
C MET A 135 -10.70 4.36 -8.45
N GLY A 136 -10.10 4.45 -7.25
CA GLY A 136 -8.67 4.25 -7.06
C GLY A 136 -8.37 3.70 -5.69
N PHE A 137 -7.08 3.73 -5.34
CA PHE A 137 -6.60 3.26 -4.05
C PHE A 137 -6.23 4.42 -3.13
N ASN A 138 -6.44 4.22 -1.83
CA ASN A 138 -5.73 4.94 -0.80
C ASN A 138 -4.77 4.01 -0.04
N CYS A 139 -4.03 4.56 0.94
CA CYS A 139 -3.02 3.85 1.70
C CYS A 139 -3.53 2.53 2.32
N SER A 140 -4.80 2.47 2.73
CA SER A 140 -5.38 1.33 3.45
C SER A 140 -5.47 0.05 2.61
N ALA A 141 -5.48 0.16 1.27
CA ALA A 141 -5.49 -1.01 0.39
C ALA A 141 -4.18 -1.83 0.53
N CYS A 142 -3.07 -1.12 0.76
CA CYS A 142 -1.73 -1.68 0.92
C CYS A 142 -1.36 -1.89 2.39
N HIS A 143 -1.89 -1.04 3.28
CA HIS A 143 -1.49 -0.94 4.68
C HIS A 143 -2.61 -1.31 5.65
N THR A 144 -3.42 -2.29 5.30
CA THR A 144 -4.34 -2.95 6.23
C THR A 144 -4.26 -4.46 6.04
N ASN A 145 -4.05 -5.18 7.14
CA ASN A 145 -3.89 -6.63 7.14
C ASN A 145 -5.04 -7.31 7.88
N GLN A 146 -5.26 -8.59 7.57
CA GLN A 146 -6.12 -9.45 8.36
C GLN A 146 -5.43 -10.78 8.64
N VAL A 147 -5.44 -11.14 9.92
CA VAL A 147 -4.91 -12.39 10.43
C VAL A 147 -6.08 -13.28 10.86
N ASN A 148 -6.14 -14.52 10.39
CA ASN A 148 -7.17 -15.47 10.79
C ASN A 148 -6.59 -16.49 11.77
N TYR A 149 -7.28 -16.74 12.87
CA TYR A 149 -6.90 -17.80 13.81
C TYR A 149 -8.14 -18.44 14.42
N LYS A 150 -8.24 -19.77 14.33
CA LYS A 150 -9.38 -20.56 14.84
C LYS A 150 -10.75 -20.02 14.40
N GLY A 151 -10.85 -19.60 13.15
CA GLY A 151 -12.09 -19.05 12.57
C GLY A 151 -12.38 -17.60 12.94
N VAL A 152 -11.53 -16.91 13.71
CA VAL A 152 -11.68 -15.47 13.98
C VAL A 152 -10.74 -14.67 13.07
N GLY A 153 -11.30 -13.73 12.31
CA GLY A 153 -10.50 -12.73 11.59
C GLY A 153 -10.14 -11.57 12.51
N ILE A 154 -8.88 -11.21 12.59
CA ILE A 154 -8.33 -10.13 13.40
C ILE A 154 -7.82 -9.06 12.44
N ARG A 155 -8.45 -7.88 12.46
CA ARG A 155 -8.07 -6.73 11.63
C ARG A 155 -6.89 -5.98 12.25
N VAL A 156 -5.86 -5.73 11.44
CA VAL A 156 -4.67 -4.98 11.82
C VAL A 156 -4.51 -3.77 10.90
N ASP A 157 -4.85 -2.60 11.42
CA ASP A 157 -4.73 -1.33 10.71
C ASP A 157 -3.28 -0.86 10.70
N GLY A 158 -2.84 -0.31 9.57
CA GLY A 158 -1.44 0.06 9.33
C GLY A 158 -0.49 -1.12 9.13
N GLY A 159 -0.98 -2.37 9.15
CA GLY A 159 -0.19 -3.57 8.87
C GLY A 159 -0.06 -3.87 7.37
N PRO A 160 0.91 -4.70 6.96
CA PRO A 160 1.11 -5.04 5.54
C PRO A 160 -0.03 -5.91 5.01
N SER A 161 -0.71 -5.46 3.96
CA SER A 161 -1.75 -6.25 3.29
C SER A 161 -1.16 -7.49 2.63
N MET A 162 -1.94 -8.58 2.56
CA MET A 162 -1.61 -9.77 1.77
C MET A 162 -2.11 -9.66 0.31
N ALA A 163 -2.57 -8.49 -0.16
CA ALA A 163 -3.14 -8.33 -1.49
C ALA A 163 -2.18 -8.64 -2.65
N ASP A 164 -2.72 -9.18 -3.76
CA ASP A 164 -2.02 -9.31 -5.06
C ASP A 164 -2.46 -8.17 -6.01
N PHE A 165 -1.79 -7.02 -5.87
CA PHE A 165 -2.03 -5.87 -6.75
C PHE A 165 -1.62 -6.12 -8.20
N GLN A 166 -0.55 -6.89 -8.42
CA GLN A 166 -0.10 -7.22 -9.78
C GLN A 166 -1.17 -8.04 -10.51
N GLY A 167 -1.70 -9.08 -9.86
CA GLY A 167 -2.79 -9.90 -10.36
C GLY A 167 -4.08 -9.11 -10.57
N PHE A 168 -4.42 -8.20 -9.65
CA PHE A 168 -5.59 -7.32 -9.82
C PHE A 168 -5.51 -6.47 -11.09
N LEU A 169 -4.38 -5.80 -11.33
CA LEU A 169 -4.21 -4.96 -12.51
C LEU A 169 -4.25 -5.77 -13.80
N GLU A 170 -3.62 -6.94 -13.82
CA GLU A 170 -3.69 -7.85 -14.96
C GLU A 170 -5.12 -8.33 -15.22
N GLU A 171 -5.90 -8.58 -14.18
CA GLU A 171 -7.29 -9.00 -14.31
C GLU A 171 -8.19 -7.87 -14.81
N VAL A 172 -8.05 -6.65 -14.29
CA VAL A 172 -8.74 -5.45 -14.82
C VAL A 172 -8.38 -5.27 -16.29
N ARG A 173 -7.09 -5.33 -16.64
CA ARG A 173 -6.62 -5.24 -18.03
C ARG A 173 -7.29 -6.29 -18.91
N ASN A 174 -7.28 -7.55 -18.48
CA ASN A 174 -7.88 -8.65 -19.25
C ASN A 174 -9.41 -8.49 -19.38
N ALA A 175 -10.08 -8.00 -18.33
CA ALA A 175 -11.52 -7.75 -18.33
C ALA A 175 -11.91 -6.61 -19.28
N LEU A 176 -11.13 -5.53 -19.31
CA LEU A 176 -11.29 -4.43 -20.26
C LEU A 176 -11.12 -4.91 -21.70
N ASN A 177 -10.04 -5.64 -22.01
CA ASN A 177 -9.83 -6.21 -23.35
C ASN A 177 -10.96 -7.15 -23.77
N ALA A 178 -11.41 -8.03 -22.87
CA ALA A 178 -12.52 -8.94 -23.15
C ALA A 178 -13.82 -8.17 -23.43
N THR A 179 -14.09 -7.11 -22.67
CA THR A 179 -15.29 -6.26 -22.85
C THR A 179 -15.24 -5.49 -24.16
N VAL A 180 -14.06 -5.05 -24.62
CA VAL A 180 -13.88 -4.42 -25.93
C VAL A 180 -14.07 -5.41 -27.08
N ALA A 181 -13.59 -6.65 -26.91
CA ALA A 181 -13.56 -7.66 -27.97
C ALA A 181 -14.91 -8.39 -28.17
N ASP A 182 -15.71 -8.55 -27.12
CA ASP A 182 -16.99 -9.28 -27.15
C ASP A 182 -18.17 -8.28 -27.13
N SER A 183 -18.97 -8.27 -28.21
CA SER A 183 -20.12 -7.37 -28.33
C SER A 183 -21.20 -7.63 -27.28
N ALA A 184 -21.51 -8.88 -26.94
CA ALA A 184 -22.52 -9.20 -25.95
C ALA A 184 -22.07 -8.76 -24.55
N LYS A 185 -20.78 -8.93 -24.25
CA LYS A 185 -20.17 -8.43 -23.01
C LYS A 185 -20.19 -6.90 -22.95
N PHE A 186 -19.85 -6.23 -24.04
CA PHE A 186 -19.95 -4.78 -24.16
C PHE A 186 -21.39 -4.30 -23.90
N ASP A 187 -22.39 -4.95 -24.49
CA ASP A 187 -23.80 -4.54 -24.33
C ASP A 187 -24.26 -4.64 -22.86
N ARG A 188 -23.87 -5.71 -22.15
CA ARG A 188 -24.13 -5.84 -20.70
C ARG A 188 -23.40 -4.75 -19.90
N PHE A 189 -22.15 -4.46 -20.23
CA PHE A 189 -21.39 -3.38 -19.61
C PHE A 189 -22.06 -2.02 -19.84
N ALA A 190 -22.39 -1.67 -21.07
CA ALA A 190 -23.04 -0.41 -21.44
C ALA A 190 -24.37 -0.22 -20.70
N LYS A 191 -25.18 -1.29 -20.62
CA LYS A 191 -26.42 -1.31 -19.84
C LYS A 191 -26.20 -1.01 -18.36
N ARG A 192 -25.18 -1.61 -17.73
CA ARG A 192 -24.86 -1.37 -16.30
C ARG A 192 -24.31 0.03 -16.04
N VAL A 193 -23.53 0.59 -16.97
CA VAL A 193 -23.02 1.98 -16.88
C VAL A 193 -24.15 3.01 -17.11
N ASN A 194 -25.27 2.60 -17.71
CA ASN A 194 -26.44 3.43 -18.02
C ASN A 194 -26.10 4.61 -18.95
N ARG A 195 -25.46 4.31 -20.08
CA ARG A 195 -25.11 5.29 -21.13
C ARG A 195 -25.92 5.01 -22.39
N GLU A 196 -26.72 5.98 -22.82
CA GLU A 196 -27.61 5.86 -23.99
C GLU A 196 -26.82 5.81 -25.30
N ASP A 197 -25.71 6.56 -25.39
CA ASP A 197 -24.81 6.53 -26.55
C ASP A 197 -23.76 5.43 -26.44
N SER A 198 -24.17 4.22 -26.83
CA SER A 198 -23.31 3.03 -26.81
C SER A 198 -22.14 3.12 -27.80
N SER A 199 -22.25 3.89 -28.88
CA SER A 199 -21.16 4.00 -29.86
C SER A 199 -19.99 4.81 -29.30
N VAL A 200 -20.27 5.96 -28.68
CA VAL A 200 -19.27 6.79 -28.01
C VAL A 200 -18.65 6.06 -26.82
N LEU A 201 -19.46 5.37 -26.00
CA LEU A 201 -18.93 4.58 -24.88
C LEU A 201 -17.95 3.50 -25.36
N LYS A 202 -18.21 2.87 -26.51
CA LYS A 202 -17.31 1.84 -27.06
C LYS A 202 -15.94 2.41 -27.42
N GLU A 203 -15.90 3.58 -28.04
CA GLU A 203 -14.64 4.26 -28.38
C GLU A 203 -13.91 4.78 -27.13
N GLU A 204 -14.64 5.33 -26.15
CA GLU A 204 -14.07 5.70 -24.85
C GLU A 204 -13.43 4.48 -24.16
N LEU A 205 -14.14 3.34 -24.13
CA LEU A 205 -13.66 2.11 -23.52
C LEU A 205 -12.42 1.57 -24.23
N LYS A 206 -12.39 1.58 -25.58
CA LYS A 206 -11.21 1.18 -26.35
C LYS A 206 -9.98 2.02 -25.98
N LYS A 207 -10.10 3.34 -26.05
CA LYS A 207 -9.01 4.27 -25.73
C LYS A 207 -8.51 4.10 -24.29
N PHE A 208 -9.43 3.94 -23.34
CA PHE A 208 -9.08 3.67 -21.95
C PHE A 208 -8.35 2.32 -21.81
N THR A 209 -8.83 1.28 -22.49
CA THR A 209 -8.22 -0.06 -22.48
C THR A 209 -6.80 -0.03 -23.04
N GLU A 210 -6.55 0.72 -24.11
CA GLU A 210 -5.20 0.92 -24.65
C GLU A 210 -4.27 1.60 -23.63
N GLY A 211 -4.75 2.65 -22.96
CA GLY A 211 -4.00 3.31 -21.88
C GLY A 211 -3.71 2.37 -20.70
N PHE A 212 -4.67 1.51 -20.34
CA PHE A 212 -4.50 0.53 -19.27
C PHE A 212 -3.54 -0.60 -19.67
N ASN A 213 -3.58 -1.04 -20.93
CA ASN A 213 -2.61 -1.98 -21.48
C ASN A 213 -1.19 -1.42 -21.38
N GLU A 214 -1.02 -0.13 -21.72
CA GLU A 214 0.26 0.56 -21.62
C GLU A 214 0.75 0.71 -20.17
N LEU A 215 -0.15 1.03 -19.23
CA LEU A 215 0.14 1.08 -17.79
C LEU A 215 0.75 -0.25 -17.30
N VAL A 216 0.10 -1.38 -17.63
CA VAL A 216 0.56 -2.71 -17.21
C VAL A 216 1.85 -3.10 -17.93
N ARG A 217 1.98 -2.78 -19.22
CA ARG A 217 3.19 -3.06 -20.02
C ARG A 217 4.41 -2.31 -19.52
N ARG A 218 4.26 -1.02 -19.21
CA ARG A 218 5.34 -0.14 -18.73
C ARG A 218 5.96 -0.65 -17.43
N ASN A 219 5.14 -1.20 -16.54
CA ASN A 219 5.57 -1.71 -15.24
C ASN A 219 5.80 -3.22 -15.24
N HIS A 220 5.86 -3.85 -16.41
CA HIS A 220 6.13 -5.27 -16.52
C HIS A 220 7.50 -5.62 -15.92
N SER A 221 7.55 -6.77 -15.28
CA SER A 221 8.71 -7.29 -14.59
C SER A 221 8.93 -8.76 -14.95
N PRO A 222 10.18 -9.19 -15.17
CA PRO A 222 10.48 -10.61 -15.33
C PRO A 222 10.29 -11.39 -14.01
N LEU A 223 10.20 -10.70 -12.87
CA LEU A 223 9.94 -11.27 -11.57
C LEU A 223 8.46 -11.06 -11.19
N ARG A 224 7.74 -12.15 -10.90
CA ARG A 224 6.38 -12.07 -10.33
C ARG A 224 6.47 -11.57 -8.89
N TYR A 225 5.70 -10.55 -8.53
CA TYR A 225 5.71 -9.98 -7.18
C TYR A 225 5.02 -10.93 -6.18
N GLY A 226 3.89 -11.50 -6.58
CA GLY A 226 3.04 -12.30 -5.71
C GLY A 226 2.31 -11.46 -4.67
N PHE A 227 1.79 -12.12 -3.65
CA PHE A 227 1.07 -11.46 -2.55
C PHE A 227 2.01 -10.64 -1.66
N ALA A 228 1.43 -9.62 -1.02
CA ALA A 228 2.08 -8.78 0.01
C ALA A 228 3.22 -7.86 -0.45
N ARG A 229 3.47 -7.75 -1.77
CA ARG A 229 4.63 -7.02 -2.29
C ARG A 229 4.33 -6.22 -3.55
N LEU A 230 5.06 -5.12 -3.73
CA LEU A 230 5.17 -4.44 -5.03
C LEU A 230 6.54 -3.77 -5.21
N ASP A 231 6.89 -3.45 -6.45
CA ASP A 231 7.97 -2.49 -6.73
C ASP A 231 7.39 -1.07 -6.92
N ALA A 232 7.12 -0.41 -5.80
CA ALA A 232 6.53 0.94 -5.79
C ALA A 232 7.44 1.97 -6.44
N PHE A 233 8.74 1.96 -6.10
CA PHE A 233 9.69 2.92 -6.67
C PHE A 233 9.86 2.73 -8.18
N GLY A 234 9.98 1.48 -8.65
CA GLY A 234 10.04 1.17 -10.06
C GLY A 234 8.85 1.75 -10.82
N ALA A 235 7.64 1.52 -10.29
CA ALA A 235 6.38 2.01 -10.87
C ALA A 235 6.23 3.54 -10.83
N ILE A 236 6.53 4.18 -9.69
CA ILE A 236 6.50 5.64 -9.53
C ILE A 236 7.43 6.31 -10.52
N ILE A 237 8.69 5.85 -10.58
CA ILE A 237 9.70 6.46 -11.44
C ILE A 237 9.36 6.21 -12.93
N ASN A 238 8.78 5.06 -13.28
CA ASN A 238 8.24 4.81 -14.61
C ASN A 238 7.10 5.78 -14.98
N GLU A 239 6.20 6.10 -14.05
CA GLU A 239 5.14 7.08 -14.27
C GLU A 239 5.69 8.51 -14.44
N VAL A 240 6.70 8.88 -13.65
CA VAL A 240 7.41 10.16 -13.83
C VAL A 240 8.05 10.24 -15.22
N ALA A 241 8.77 9.20 -15.63
CA ALA A 241 9.39 9.12 -16.96
C ALA A 241 8.34 9.29 -18.08
N LYS A 242 7.20 8.59 -17.99
CA LYS A 242 6.09 8.73 -18.94
C LYS A 242 5.53 10.17 -18.97
N ASN A 243 5.28 10.78 -17.82
CA ASN A 243 4.71 12.15 -17.78
C ASN A 243 5.70 13.23 -18.21
N MET A 244 6.99 12.93 -18.14
CA MET A 244 8.05 13.78 -18.68
C MET A 244 8.34 13.52 -20.17
N GLY A 245 7.63 12.59 -20.82
CA GLY A 245 7.86 12.25 -22.22
C GLY A 245 9.20 11.56 -22.47
N GLN A 246 9.65 10.74 -21.51
CA GLN A 246 10.95 10.06 -21.51
C GLN A 246 10.82 8.54 -21.50
N PRO A 247 10.30 7.93 -22.58
CA PRO A 247 10.08 6.49 -22.62
C PRO A 247 11.37 5.67 -22.53
N GLN A 248 12.52 6.23 -22.91
CA GLN A 248 13.84 5.60 -22.78
C GLN A 248 14.28 5.39 -21.31
N ASP A 249 13.71 6.15 -20.37
CA ASP A 249 14.04 6.09 -18.94
C ASP A 249 13.11 5.13 -18.16
N ILE A 250 12.21 4.45 -18.86
CA ILE A 250 11.36 3.38 -18.32
C ILE A 250 12.21 2.11 -18.20
N LEU A 251 12.24 1.53 -16.99
CA LEU A 251 12.97 0.31 -16.68
C LEU A 251 12.02 -0.74 -16.05
N PRO A 252 12.36 -2.05 -16.13
CA PRO A 252 11.59 -3.08 -15.45
C PRO A 252 11.50 -2.79 -13.95
N ALA A 253 10.28 -2.86 -13.42
CA ALA A 253 10.03 -2.74 -11.99
C ALA A 253 10.30 -4.12 -11.33
N ASN A 254 11.57 -4.46 -11.09
CA ASN A 254 11.98 -5.80 -10.69
C ASN A 254 12.58 -5.91 -9.29
N ALA A 255 12.18 -5.01 -8.39
CA ALA A 255 12.56 -5.05 -6.99
C ALA A 255 11.33 -5.00 -6.05
N PRO A 256 10.47 -6.03 -6.07
CA PRO A 256 9.31 -6.06 -5.21
C PRO A 256 9.73 -6.10 -3.73
N VAL A 257 9.11 -5.21 -2.96
CA VAL A 257 9.29 -5.10 -1.50
C VAL A 257 7.97 -5.33 -0.80
N SER A 258 8.03 -5.86 0.42
CA SER A 258 6.87 -5.93 1.30
C SER A 258 6.35 -4.55 1.61
N TYR A 259 5.03 -4.44 1.74
CA TYR A 259 4.42 -3.24 2.32
C TYR A 259 5.03 -2.98 3.70
N PRO A 260 5.60 -1.80 3.98
CA PRO A 260 6.01 -1.49 5.35
C PRO A 260 4.76 -1.29 6.23
N PHE A 261 4.82 -1.67 7.49
CA PHE A 261 3.81 -1.25 8.45
C PHE A 261 3.94 0.26 8.76
N ILE A 262 2.84 0.97 9.01
CA ILE A 262 2.82 2.44 9.00
C ILE A 262 2.43 3.10 10.33
N TRP A 263 2.09 2.36 11.38
CA TRP A 263 1.66 2.92 12.67
C TRP A 263 2.66 3.88 13.33
N ASP A 264 3.97 3.73 13.09
CA ASP A 264 4.96 4.73 13.54
C ASP A 264 5.44 5.68 12.45
N ALA A 265 4.99 5.53 11.19
CA ALA A 265 5.54 6.31 10.08
C ALA A 265 5.53 7.83 10.32
N PRO A 266 4.47 8.44 10.93
CA PRO A 266 4.49 9.87 11.26
C PRO A 266 5.51 10.27 12.32
N LYS A 267 6.01 9.31 13.11
CA LYS A 267 6.95 9.52 14.23
C LYS A 267 8.41 9.24 13.83
N LEU A 268 8.68 8.57 12.70
CA LEU A 268 10.05 8.23 12.27
C LEU A 268 10.76 9.42 11.60
N ASP A 269 12.08 9.52 11.73
CA ASP A 269 12.88 10.49 10.94
C ASP A 269 12.77 10.18 9.43
N PHE A 270 12.85 8.90 9.04
CA PHE A 270 12.75 8.40 7.66
C PHE A 270 11.87 7.16 7.57
N VAL A 271 11.07 7.04 6.50
CA VAL A 271 10.01 6.01 6.41
C VAL A 271 10.24 4.90 5.38
N GLN A 272 10.77 5.20 4.21
CA GLN A 272 10.97 4.18 3.18
C GLN A 272 12.02 3.14 3.60
N TRP A 273 11.97 1.95 3.01
CA TRP A 273 12.90 0.85 3.33
C TRP A 273 14.37 1.28 3.22
N ASN A 274 14.71 2.11 2.23
CA ASN A 274 16.06 2.65 2.00
C ASN A 274 16.30 4.04 2.64
N ARG A 275 15.42 4.48 3.55
CA ARG A 275 15.49 5.80 4.21
C ARG A 275 15.54 7.00 3.24
N SER A 276 14.88 6.91 2.09
CA SER A 276 14.98 7.94 1.03
C SER A 276 14.09 9.18 1.21
N VAL A 277 13.14 9.18 2.16
CA VAL A 277 12.19 10.28 2.36
C VAL A 277 11.81 10.40 3.83
N ASP A 278 11.72 11.64 4.27
CA ASP A 278 11.37 12.08 5.62
C ASP A 278 10.03 12.82 5.62
N ASN A 279 9.81 13.74 4.67
CA ASN A 279 8.62 14.57 4.57
C ASN A 279 7.35 13.79 4.16
N PRO A 280 6.29 13.76 4.98
CA PRO A 280 5.10 12.94 4.77
C PRO A 280 4.27 13.39 3.57
N ILE A 281 4.09 14.70 3.34
CA ILE A 281 3.28 15.16 2.20
C ILE A 281 3.99 14.92 0.87
N ALA A 282 5.32 15.08 0.83
CA ALA A 282 6.11 14.73 -0.35
C ALA A 282 6.08 13.21 -0.61
N ARG A 283 6.20 12.40 0.45
CA ARG A 283 6.05 10.94 0.37
C ARG A 283 4.69 10.55 -0.19
N ASN A 284 3.61 11.07 0.38
CA ASN A 284 2.23 10.72 0.00
C ASN A 284 1.92 11.18 -1.42
N ALA A 285 2.34 12.39 -1.79
CA ALA A 285 2.22 12.86 -3.17
C ALA A 285 2.99 11.98 -4.16
N GLY A 286 4.21 11.55 -3.80
CA GLY A 286 5.01 10.62 -4.61
C GLY A 286 4.36 9.25 -4.76
N GLU A 287 3.71 8.76 -3.70
CA GLU A 287 2.92 7.53 -3.75
C GLU A 287 1.72 7.68 -4.69
N VAL A 288 0.95 8.78 -4.60
CA VAL A 288 -0.20 9.04 -5.50
C VAL A 288 0.23 9.03 -6.97
N VAL A 289 1.41 9.57 -7.31
CA VAL A 289 1.96 9.44 -8.67
C VAL A 289 2.10 7.98 -9.10
N GLY A 290 2.57 7.09 -8.21
CA GLY A 290 2.69 5.66 -8.48
C GLY A 290 1.37 4.91 -8.51
N VAL A 291 0.39 5.34 -7.72
CA VAL A 291 -0.95 4.72 -7.64
C VAL A 291 -1.98 5.52 -8.43
N TYR A 292 -1.68 5.77 -9.71
CA TYR A 292 -2.66 6.25 -10.70
C TYR A 292 -3.14 7.69 -10.49
N GLY A 293 -2.32 8.55 -9.90
CA GLY A 293 -2.55 9.99 -9.94
C GLY A 293 -2.49 10.52 -11.38
N GLU A 294 -3.52 11.23 -11.80
CA GLU A 294 -3.51 11.92 -13.09
C GLU A 294 -2.53 13.08 -13.03
N ILE A 295 -1.57 13.08 -13.96
CA ILE A 295 -0.68 14.21 -14.20
C ILE A 295 -0.84 14.65 -15.65
N THR A 296 -1.30 15.89 -15.83
CA THR A 296 -1.43 16.50 -17.15
C THR A 296 -0.36 17.57 -17.32
N PRO A 297 0.60 17.41 -18.25
CA PRO A 297 1.54 18.46 -18.59
C PRO A 297 0.83 19.72 -19.08
N GLN A 298 1.26 20.87 -18.56
CA GLN A 298 0.83 22.21 -18.94
C GLN A 298 2.07 23.11 -19.06
N LEU A 299 3.03 22.69 -19.90
CA LEU A 299 4.39 23.25 -19.94
C LEU A 299 4.46 24.77 -20.20
N SER A 300 3.40 25.37 -20.73
CA SER A 300 3.25 26.82 -20.92
C SER A 300 2.75 27.59 -19.69
N LYS A 301 2.39 26.90 -18.60
CA LYS A 301 1.86 27.46 -17.35
C LYS A 301 2.79 27.20 -16.17
N ARG A 302 2.58 27.94 -15.08
CA ARG A 302 3.20 27.68 -13.77
C ARG A 302 2.10 27.38 -12.75
N PRO A 303 2.07 26.18 -12.13
CA PRO A 303 3.00 25.06 -12.35
C PRO A 303 2.83 24.40 -13.75
N PRO A 304 3.89 23.76 -14.26
CA PRO A 304 3.90 23.11 -15.58
C PRO A 304 3.14 21.77 -15.61
N PHE A 305 2.44 21.43 -14.53
CA PHE A 305 1.65 20.21 -14.41
C PHE A 305 0.37 20.51 -13.62
N LYS A 306 -0.74 19.90 -14.06
CA LYS A 306 -1.94 19.75 -13.24
C LYS A 306 -1.96 18.34 -12.70
N SER A 307 -2.24 18.16 -11.40
CA SER A 307 -2.36 16.84 -10.78
C SER A 307 -3.76 16.59 -10.22
N SER A 308 -4.12 15.32 -10.03
CA SER A 308 -5.26 14.88 -9.21
C SER A 308 -4.91 14.76 -7.72
N ILE A 309 -3.74 15.18 -7.26
CA ILE A 309 -3.35 15.00 -5.86
C ILE A 309 -4.28 15.80 -4.94
N ARG A 310 -4.88 15.12 -3.96
CA ARG A 310 -5.76 15.73 -2.96
C ARG A 310 -4.98 16.11 -1.71
N LEU A 311 -4.29 17.25 -1.76
CA LEU A 311 -3.36 17.66 -0.71
C LEU A 311 -3.98 17.71 0.70
N HIS A 312 -5.20 18.24 0.81
CA HIS A 312 -5.91 18.31 2.09
C HIS A 312 -6.32 16.93 2.61
N ASP A 313 -6.80 16.05 1.72
CA ASP A 313 -7.20 14.69 2.10
C ASP A 313 -5.98 13.84 2.51
N LEU A 314 -4.83 14.02 1.82
CA LEU A 314 -3.55 13.43 2.21
C LEU A 314 -3.08 13.92 3.59
N PHE A 315 -3.29 15.20 3.90
CA PHE A 315 -2.99 15.73 5.24
C PHE A 315 -3.89 15.08 6.30
N ASN A 316 -5.19 14.97 6.04
CA ASN A 316 -6.13 14.33 6.96
C ASN A 316 -5.80 12.86 7.21
N LEU A 317 -5.46 12.11 6.15
CA LEU A 317 -4.97 10.73 6.26
C LEU A 317 -3.73 10.63 7.16
N GLU A 318 -2.78 11.56 7.03
CA GLU A 318 -1.60 11.61 7.91
C GLU A 318 -1.98 11.93 9.37
N GLN A 319 -2.92 12.86 9.59
CA GLN A 319 -3.37 13.22 10.94
C GLN A 319 -4.06 12.05 11.66
N TRP A 320 -4.82 11.23 10.94
CA TRP A 320 -5.37 10.00 11.50
C TRP A 320 -4.28 8.97 11.77
N LEU A 321 -3.31 8.84 10.87
CA LEU A 321 -2.18 7.93 11.07
C LEU A 321 -1.33 8.31 12.31
N VAL A 322 -1.22 9.59 12.66
CA VAL A 322 -0.55 10.05 13.90
C VAL A 322 -1.19 9.44 15.16
N LYS A 323 -2.49 9.13 15.12
CA LYS A 323 -3.23 8.51 16.24
C LYS A 323 -3.07 7.00 16.30
N LEU A 324 -2.67 6.37 15.21
CA LEU A 324 -2.54 4.93 15.13
C LEU A 324 -1.43 4.42 16.04
N GLU A 325 -1.75 3.40 16.82
CA GLU A 325 -0.81 2.66 17.65
C GLU A 325 -0.48 1.30 17.04
N SER A 326 0.69 0.76 17.39
CA SER A 326 1.07 -0.60 17.00
C SER A 326 0.13 -1.63 17.65
N PRO A 327 -0.23 -2.69 16.92
CA PRO A 327 -1.10 -3.74 17.46
C PRO A 327 -0.40 -4.53 18.57
N LYS A 328 -1.01 -4.57 19.75
CA LYS A 328 -0.60 -5.50 20.81
C LYS A 328 -0.99 -6.92 20.44
N TRP A 329 -0.29 -7.91 20.98
CA TRP A 329 -0.69 -9.31 20.88
C TRP A 329 -2.02 -9.54 21.62
N PRO A 330 -3.12 -9.90 20.93
CA PRO A 330 -4.44 -10.05 21.55
C PRO A 330 -4.56 -11.42 22.24
N GLU A 331 -4.15 -11.56 23.51
CA GLU A 331 -4.24 -12.82 24.28
C GLU A 331 -5.68 -13.32 24.48
N GLU A 332 -6.68 -12.50 24.20
CA GLU A 332 -8.10 -12.86 24.15
C GLU A 332 -8.47 -13.72 22.92
N HIS A 333 -7.67 -13.64 21.85
CA HIS A 333 -7.89 -14.36 20.58
C HIS A 333 -6.74 -15.31 20.24
N LEU A 334 -5.51 -14.95 20.60
CA LEU A 334 -4.29 -15.73 20.39
C LEU A 334 -3.84 -16.42 21.69
N PRO A 335 -2.98 -17.45 21.62
CA PRO A 335 -2.42 -18.07 22.81
C PRO A 335 -1.75 -17.05 23.74
N LYS A 336 -1.86 -17.29 25.05
CA LYS A 336 -1.15 -16.49 26.05
C LYS A 336 0.36 -16.54 25.83
N ILE A 337 1.02 -15.43 26.10
CA ILE A 337 2.47 -15.29 26.07
C ILE A 337 3.05 -15.97 27.30
N ASP A 338 4.04 -16.84 27.09
CA ASP A 338 4.88 -17.39 28.15
C ASP A 338 5.80 -16.28 28.70
N ARG A 339 5.35 -15.63 29.78
CA ARG A 339 6.04 -14.48 30.38
C ARG A 339 7.46 -14.83 30.88
N PRO A 340 7.70 -15.95 31.61
CA PRO A 340 9.06 -16.37 31.95
C PRO A 340 9.98 -16.54 30.74
N LYS A 341 9.49 -17.10 29.63
CA LYS A 341 10.26 -17.28 28.40
C LYS A 341 10.52 -15.94 27.70
N ALA A 342 9.53 -15.07 27.62
CA ALA A 342 9.66 -13.72 27.08
C ALA A 342 10.67 -12.87 27.88
N GLU A 343 10.74 -12.99 29.20
CA GLU A 343 11.73 -12.26 30.02
C GLU A 343 13.17 -12.71 29.72
N LYS A 344 13.40 -14.00 29.45
CA LYS A 344 14.70 -14.48 28.95
C LYS A 344 14.98 -13.93 27.54
N GLY A 345 13.97 -13.94 26.67
CA GLY A 345 14.05 -13.36 25.33
C GLY A 345 14.38 -11.87 25.33
N LYS A 346 13.85 -11.11 26.29
CA LYS A 346 14.17 -9.69 26.47
C LYS A 346 15.67 -9.46 26.64
N LYS A 347 16.34 -10.28 27.45
CA LYS A 347 17.80 -10.17 27.67
C LYS A 347 18.59 -10.43 26.38
N LEU A 348 18.13 -11.36 25.55
CA LEU A 348 18.71 -11.64 24.23
C LEU A 348 18.45 -10.47 23.27
N TYR A 349 17.25 -9.90 23.30
CA TYR A 349 16.87 -8.75 22.49
C TYR A 349 17.75 -7.53 22.81
N ASP A 350 17.91 -7.22 24.09
CA ASP A 350 18.73 -6.12 24.57
C ASP A 350 20.20 -6.26 24.11
N ARG A 351 20.68 -7.52 24.05
CA ARG A 351 22.05 -7.85 23.62
C ARG A 351 22.24 -7.80 22.10
N TYR A 352 21.32 -8.37 21.32
CA TYR A 352 21.55 -8.66 19.89
C TYR A 352 20.74 -7.77 18.94
N CYS A 353 19.59 -7.24 19.37
CA CYS A 353 18.63 -6.57 18.50
C CYS A 353 18.56 -5.06 18.77
N ASN A 354 18.60 -4.67 20.05
CA ASN A 354 18.32 -3.30 20.47
C ASN A 354 19.29 -2.26 19.88
N GLY A 355 20.54 -2.64 19.61
CA GLY A 355 21.53 -1.77 18.99
C GLY A 355 21.20 -1.32 17.55
N CYS A 356 20.30 -2.03 16.86
CA CYS A 356 19.82 -1.64 15.53
C CYS A 356 18.34 -1.23 15.55
N HIS A 357 17.48 -1.96 16.26
CA HIS A 357 16.04 -1.77 16.21
C HIS A 357 15.48 -0.78 17.25
N ALA A 358 16.19 -0.56 18.37
CA ALA A 358 15.92 0.46 19.38
C ALA A 358 14.42 0.66 19.73
N ASN A 359 13.82 -0.35 20.39
CA ASN A 359 12.37 -0.36 20.68
C ASN A 359 11.92 0.61 21.77
N ASP A 360 12.84 1.14 22.56
CA ASP A 360 12.51 2.23 23.47
C ASP A 360 12.33 3.51 22.66
N LEU A 361 11.09 3.73 22.22
CA LEU A 361 10.68 4.85 21.37
C LEU A 361 11.00 6.21 22.00
N SER A 362 11.17 6.28 23.33
CA SER A 362 11.50 7.52 24.03
C SER A 362 12.99 7.83 24.05
N LYS A 363 13.85 6.83 23.90
CA LYS A 363 15.31 6.95 24.08
C LYS A 363 16.09 7.05 22.78
N ASN A 364 15.48 6.73 21.63
CA ASN A 364 16.13 6.80 20.33
C ASN A 364 15.51 7.89 19.45
N MET A 365 15.65 9.13 19.92
CA MET A 365 15.10 10.33 19.27
C MET A 365 16.21 11.15 18.60
N THR A 366 15.88 11.86 17.52
CA THR A 366 16.76 12.88 16.90
C THR A 366 17.00 14.05 17.86
N ASP A 367 18.13 14.75 17.73
CA ASP A 367 18.38 15.97 18.51
C ASP A 367 17.41 17.07 18.03
N PRO A 368 16.61 17.69 18.91
CA PRO A 368 15.71 18.77 18.51
C PRO A 368 16.43 19.95 17.85
N LYS A 369 17.74 20.15 18.10
CA LYS A 369 18.55 21.20 17.46
C LYS A 369 18.83 20.94 15.98
N GLU A 370 18.72 19.69 15.53
CA GLU A 370 18.87 19.32 14.12
C GLU A 370 17.61 19.67 13.31
N ASN A 371 16.46 19.86 13.98
CA ASN A 371 15.22 20.27 13.36
C ASN A 371 14.94 21.76 13.60
N PHE A 372 14.71 22.53 12.53
CA PHE A 372 14.47 23.97 12.64
C PHE A 372 13.22 24.34 13.47
N ALA A 373 12.24 23.46 13.59
CA ALA A 373 11.03 23.65 14.39
C ALA A 373 11.15 23.04 15.80
N GLY A 374 12.35 22.58 16.19
CA GLY A 374 12.61 21.99 17.50
C GLY A 374 11.91 20.64 17.74
N LYS A 375 11.42 19.98 16.69
CA LYS A 375 10.74 18.69 16.80
C LYS A 375 11.73 17.53 16.85
N THR A 376 11.36 16.47 17.55
CA THR A 376 12.12 15.22 17.60
C THR A 376 11.35 14.11 16.92
N PHE A 377 12.09 13.18 16.33
CA PHE A 377 11.55 12.00 15.66
C PHE A 377 12.29 10.76 16.11
N ILE A 378 11.63 9.60 16.05
CA ILE A 378 12.27 8.30 16.28
C ILE A 378 13.33 8.11 15.21
N LYS A 379 14.59 8.02 15.64
CA LYS A 379 15.72 7.83 14.76
C LYS A 379 15.71 6.44 14.16
N THR A 380 15.82 6.35 12.85
CA THR A 380 15.90 5.08 12.15
C THR A 380 17.35 4.77 11.77
N ASN A 381 17.78 3.54 12.01
CA ASN A 381 19.18 3.17 11.75
C ASN A 381 19.30 2.66 10.31
N GLY A 382 20.05 3.38 9.47
CA GLY A 382 20.41 2.92 8.13
C GLY A 382 21.54 1.89 8.22
N ILE A 383 21.26 0.64 7.90
CA ILE A 383 22.27 -0.42 7.83
C ILE A 383 22.65 -0.61 6.36
N TYR A 384 23.93 -0.39 6.03
CA TYR A 384 24.42 -0.60 4.67
C TYR A 384 24.13 -2.00 4.16
N ILE A 385 23.70 -2.11 2.90
CA ILE A 385 23.37 -3.40 2.26
C ILE A 385 24.56 -4.38 2.27
N GLU A 386 25.79 -3.89 2.19
CA GLU A 386 27.01 -4.71 2.27
C GLU A 386 27.22 -5.34 3.66
N LYS A 387 26.77 -4.65 4.71
CA LYS A 387 26.82 -5.13 6.10
C LYS A 387 25.64 -6.04 6.39
N MET A 388 24.43 -5.65 5.95
CA MET A 388 23.18 -6.36 6.19
C MET A 388 23.10 -7.67 5.40
N ARG A 389 23.62 -7.65 4.16
CA ARG A 389 23.65 -8.74 3.18
C ARG A 389 22.28 -9.34 2.82
N THR A 390 21.20 -8.63 3.11
CA THR A 390 19.88 -8.91 2.55
C THR A 390 19.84 -8.57 1.06
N ASP A 391 18.81 -9.02 0.35
CA ASP A 391 18.65 -8.75 -1.08
C ASP A 391 18.93 -7.26 -1.43
N PRO A 392 19.91 -6.94 -2.29
CA PRO A 392 20.30 -5.56 -2.54
C PRO A 392 19.42 -4.87 -3.60
N ARG A 393 18.56 -5.62 -4.32
CA ARG A 393 18.00 -5.22 -5.61
C ARG A 393 17.25 -3.92 -5.54
N MET A 394 16.42 -3.71 -4.52
CA MET A 394 15.64 -2.48 -4.39
C MET A 394 16.54 -1.25 -4.19
N ALA A 395 17.46 -1.31 -3.22
CA ALA A 395 18.37 -0.20 -2.97
C ALA A 395 19.28 0.09 -4.18
N THR A 396 19.79 -0.95 -4.83
CA THR A 396 20.65 -0.79 -6.03
C THR A 396 19.89 -0.29 -7.24
N ASN A 397 18.64 -0.72 -7.45
CA ASN A 397 17.80 -0.21 -8.52
C ASN A 397 17.52 1.27 -8.31
N PHE A 398 17.17 1.68 -7.08
CA PHE A 398 16.89 3.08 -6.76
C PHE A 398 18.14 3.96 -6.97
N ALA A 399 19.28 3.54 -6.42
CA ALA A 399 20.53 4.29 -6.48
C ALA A 399 21.14 4.31 -7.90
N GLY A 400 20.96 3.23 -8.67
CA GLY A 400 21.54 3.04 -9.99
C GLY A 400 20.68 3.54 -11.16
N ARG A 401 19.51 4.13 -10.89
CA ARG A 401 18.59 4.60 -11.93
C ARG A 401 18.81 6.07 -12.26
N PHE A 402 18.85 6.38 -13.55
CA PHE A 402 19.14 7.72 -14.07
C PHE A 402 18.16 8.10 -15.19
N PHE A 403 17.99 9.41 -15.39
CA PHE A 403 17.18 10.02 -16.44
C PHE A 403 18.09 10.72 -17.45
N GLU A 404 17.78 10.60 -18.74
CA GLU A 404 18.43 11.40 -19.77
C GLU A 404 18.14 12.90 -19.58
N THR A 405 19.14 13.75 -19.84
CA THR A 405 19.00 15.22 -19.74
C THR A 405 18.28 15.81 -20.96
N GLY A 406 16.98 15.54 -21.06
CA GLY A 406 16.08 16.11 -22.07
C GLY A 406 15.57 17.52 -21.74
N PRO A 407 14.79 18.15 -22.64
CA PRO A 407 14.22 19.49 -22.42
C PRO A 407 13.36 19.59 -21.15
N VAL A 408 12.58 18.55 -20.84
CA VAL A 408 11.71 18.54 -19.65
C VAL A 408 12.53 18.45 -18.36
N VAL A 409 13.55 17.58 -18.31
CA VAL A 409 14.48 17.52 -17.18
C VAL A 409 15.23 18.85 -17.02
N LYS A 410 15.67 19.48 -18.11
CA LYS A 410 16.31 20.81 -18.07
C LYS A 410 15.37 21.92 -17.59
N ALA A 411 14.09 21.85 -17.94
CA ALA A 411 13.08 22.79 -17.42
C ALA A 411 12.79 22.56 -15.93
N LEU A 412 12.79 21.30 -15.50
CA LEU A 412 12.57 20.91 -14.11
C LEU A 412 13.79 21.22 -13.23
N MET A 413 15.00 21.04 -13.76
CA MET A 413 16.28 21.20 -13.07
C MET A 413 17.24 22.04 -13.92
N PRO A 414 16.95 23.35 -14.14
CA PRO A 414 17.80 24.24 -14.95
C PRO A 414 19.23 24.40 -14.40
N GLU A 415 19.41 24.07 -13.13
CA GLU A 415 20.70 23.99 -12.48
C GLU A 415 21.59 22.86 -12.98
N TRP A 416 21.02 21.77 -13.47
CA TRP A 416 21.76 20.59 -13.90
C TRP A 416 22.45 20.85 -15.24
N LYS A 417 23.78 20.96 -15.22
CA LYS A 417 24.58 21.30 -16.40
C LYS A 417 24.76 20.09 -17.31
N ALA A 418 24.88 20.33 -18.62
CA ALA A 418 25.00 19.28 -19.63
C ALA A 418 26.23 18.38 -19.40
N GLU A 419 27.34 18.94 -18.93
CA GLU A 419 28.57 18.22 -18.57
C GLU A 419 28.40 17.20 -17.43
N CYS A 420 27.33 17.31 -16.64
CA CYS A 420 27.03 16.38 -15.56
C CYS A 420 26.39 15.06 -16.04
N GLY A 421 26.04 14.96 -17.33
CA GLY A 421 25.43 13.77 -17.91
C GLY A 421 24.03 13.51 -17.36
N LYS A 422 23.66 12.24 -17.19
CA LYS A 422 22.33 11.82 -16.73
C LYS A 422 22.07 12.21 -15.27
N VAL A 423 20.80 12.45 -14.93
CA VAL A 423 20.39 12.83 -13.57
C VAL A 423 19.96 11.61 -12.77
N PRO A 424 20.36 11.43 -11.50
CA PRO A 424 19.80 10.39 -10.64
C PRO A 424 18.28 10.48 -10.55
N ALA A 425 17.58 9.37 -10.75
CA ALA A 425 16.12 9.33 -10.80
C ALA A 425 15.46 9.77 -9.49
N GLY A 426 16.07 9.48 -8.33
CA GLY A 426 15.60 9.94 -7.03
C GLY A 426 15.57 11.48 -6.91
N MET A 427 16.53 12.18 -7.53
CA MET A 427 16.53 13.65 -7.58
C MET A 427 15.43 14.19 -8.46
N VAL A 428 15.25 13.58 -9.65
CA VAL A 428 14.16 13.95 -10.57
C VAL A 428 12.81 13.76 -9.89
N LEU A 429 12.59 12.61 -9.24
CA LEU A 429 11.38 12.35 -8.46
C LEU A 429 11.15 13.43 -7.39
N GLY A 430 12.15 13.71 -6.55
CA GLY A 430 12.03 14.74 -5.51
C GLY A 430 11.66 16.12 -6.06
N LYS A 431 12.32 16.55 -7.14
CA LYS A 431 12.02 17.84 -7.79
C LYS A 431 10.63 17.84 -8.44
N PHE A 432 10.26 16.75 -9.09
CA PHE A 432 8.97 16.58 -9.73
C PHE A 432 7.83 16.71 -8.71
N ILE A 433 7.92 16.01 -7.57
CA ILE A 433 6.92 16.11 -6.50
C ILE A 433 6.84 17.54 -5.93
N ARG A 434 7.99 18.20 -5.68
CA ARG A 434 8.01 19.60 -5.24
C ARG A 434 7.25 20.52 -6.20
N VAL A 435 7.38 20.32 -7.51
CA VAL A 435 6.64 21.11 -8.51
C VAL A 435 5.14 20.80 -8.49
N LEU A 436 4.74 19.56 -8.20
CA LEU A 436 3.32 19.17 -8.14
C LEU A 436 2.60 19.78 -6.93
N VAL A 437 3.20 19.74 -5.73
CA VAL A 437 2.51 20.14 -4.50
C VAL A 437 2.94 21.50 -3.95
N GLY A 438 4.14 21.98 -4.30
CA GLY A 438 4.71 23.23 -3.78
C GLY A 438 3.82 24.46 -3.96
N PRO A 439 3.23 24.71 -5.15
CA PRO A 439 2.38 25.88 -5.36
C PRO A 439 1.16 25.97 -4.44
N GLU A 440 0.53 24.84 -4.09
CA GLU A 440 -0.59 24.84 -3.14
C GLU A 440 -0.10 24.92 -1.69
N LEU A 441 1.00 24.23 -1.35
CA LEU A 441 1.62 24.32 -0.02
C LEU A 441 2.05 25.75 0.34
N LEU A 442 2.64 26.49 -0.62
CA LEU A 442 3.11 27.86 -0.41
C LEU A 442 1.99 28.89 -0.21
N LYS A 443 0.73 28.53 -0.49
CA LYS A 443 -0.43 29.39 -0.19
C LYS A 443 -0.89 29.25 1.27
N LEU A 444 -0.46 28.19 1.96
CA LEU A 444 -0.84 27.96 3.34
C LEU A 444 -0.15 28.96 4.27
N PRO A 445 -0.80 29.35 5.39
CA PRO A 445 -0.12 30.01 6.48
C PRO A 445 1.12 29.22 6.96
N PRO A 446 2.17 29.90 7.46
CA PRO A 446 3.41 29.23 7.86
C PRO A 446 3.20 28.05 8.81
N GLU A 447 2.33 28.18 9.82
CA GLU A 447 2.04 27.12 10.78
C GLU A 447 1.40 25.89 10.12
N GLN A 448 0.46 26.10 9.19
CA GLN A 448 -0.18 25.01 8.46
C GLN A 448 0.80 24.34 7.49
N PHE A 449 1.67 25.12 6.84
CA PHE A 449 2.75 24.57 6.01
C PHE A 449 3.66 23.62 6.83
N LEU A 450 4.01 23.99 8.06
CA LEU A 450 4.78 23.14 8.97
C LEU A 450 4.03 21.84 9.33
N GLU A 451 2.73 21.91 9.59
CA GLU A 451 1.93 20.73 9.90
C GLU A 451 1.82 19.79 8.70
N TYR A 452 1.59 20.31 7.49
CA TYR A 452 1.53 19.51 6.26
C TYR A 452 2.85 18.78 5.99
N THR A 453 3.97 19.44 6.25
CA THR A 453 5.31 18.84 6.12
C THR A 453 5.68 17.96 7.31
N GLY A 454 4.81 17.77 8.30
CA GLY A 454 5.10 17.04 9.53
C GLY A 454 6.33 17.58 10.26
N TYR A 455 6.55 18.89 10.17
CA TYR A 455 7.72 19.62 10.68
C TYR A 455 9.07 19.16 10.10
N ARG A 456 9.07 18.40 8.99
CA ARG A 456 10.27 17.96 8.26
C ARG A 456 10.48 18.84 7.05
N VAL A 457 10.76 20.09 7.36
CA VAL A 457 11.36 21.05 6.44
C VAL A 457 12.78 21.22 6.91
N ASN A 458 13.74 21.23 6.00
CA ASN A 458 15.07 21.66 6.35
C ASN A 458 15.29 23.00 5.63
N PRO A 459 15.30 24.14 6.34
CA PRO A 459 15.51 25.45 5.73
C PRO A 459 16.95 25.62 5.20
N LYS A 460 17.85 24.69 5.56
CA LYS A 460 19.19 24.53 4.98
C LYS A 460 19.24 23.39 3.96
N ASP A 461 18.13 22.66 3.73
CA ASP A 461 17.97 21.76 2.58
C ASP A 461 18.11 22.66 1.39
N PRO A 462 19.05 22.40 0.49
CA PRO A 462 19.46 23.42 -0.42
C PRO A 462 18.29 23.68 -1.37
N GLU A 463 17.64 24.84 -1.18
CA GLU A 463 17.24 25.67 -2.31
C GLU A 463 18.44 25.99 -3.20
N ALA A 464 19.67 25.84 -2.66
CA ALA A 464 20.84 25.81 -3.49
C ALA A 464 20.72 24.64 -4.49
N PRO A 465 20.77 24.92 -5.79
CA PRO A 465 20.85 23.85 -6.75
C PRO A 465 22.00 22.91 -6.41
N VAL A 466 21.81 21.59 -6.57
CA VAL A 466 22.95 20.67 -6.60
C VAL A 466 23.80 21.11 -7.78
N ASP A 467 24.84 21.89 -7.49
CA ASP A 467 25.84 22.27 -8.48
C ASP A 467 26.62 21.01 -8.82
N CYS A 468 26.08 20.27 -9.78
CA CYS A 468 26.58 18.96 -10.17
C CYS A 468 28.02 19.03 -10.69
N THR A 469 28.50 20.22 -11.07
CA THR A 469 29.89 20.50 -11.46
C THR A 469 30.84 20.50 -10.26
N LYS A 470 30.33 20.83 -9.07
CA LYS A 470 31.08 20.82 -7.79
C LYS A 470 30.96 19.51 -7.02
N ALA A 471 30.07 18.62 -7.43
CA ALA A 471 29.91 17.32 -6.81
C ALA A 471 31.11 16.42 -7.17
N THR A 472 32.11 16.39 -6.29
CA THR A 472 33.27 15.50 -6.42
C THR A 472 32.84 14.03 -6.41
N PRO A 473 33.66 13.08 -6.92
CA PRO A 473 33.38 11.66 -6.81
C PRO A 473 33.04 11.20 -5.38
N GLU A 474 33.67 11.80 -4.37
CA GLU A 474 33.43 11.53 -2.96
C GLU A 474 32.03 11.96 -2.52
N ILE A 475 31.59 13.16 -2.93
CA ILE A 475 30.23 13.65 -2.65
C ILE A 475 29.20 12.74 -3.34
N LYS A 476 29.41 12.39 -4.61
CA LYS A 476 28.52 11.47 -5.34
C LYS A 476 28.44 10.11 -4.64
N LYS A 477 29.59 9.58 -4.20
CA LYS A 477 29.66 8.33 -3.43
C LYS A 477 28.95 8.44 -2.08
N ALA A 478 29.08 9.56 -1.38
CA ALA A 478 28.39 9.80 -0.11
C ALA A 478 26.86 9.84 -0.31
N MET A 479 26.37 10.55 -1.33
CA MET A 479 24.94 10.60 -1.65
C MET A 479 24.36 9.22 -2.00
N LEU A 480 25.10 8.41 -2.76
CA LEU A 480 24.69 7.03 -3.06
C LEU A 480 24.68 6.17 -1.79
N LYS A 481 25.66 6.34 -0.91
CA LYS A 481 25.73 5.60 0.34
C LYS A 481 24.53 5.83 1.25
N GLU A 482 23.94 7.03 1.26
CA GLU A 482 22.75 7.32 2.08
C GLU A 482 21.52 6.47 1.69
N VAL A 483 21.43 6.03 0.43
CA VAL A 483 20.31 5.23 -0.10
C VAL A 483 20.65 3.76 -0.35
N LEU A 484 21.93 3.37 -0.22
CA LEU A 484 22.40 1.97 -0.25
C LEU A 484 22.34 1.34 1.15
N VAL A 485 21.22 1.58 1.84
CA VAL A 485 20.93 1.09 3.18
C VAL A 485 19.56 0.44 3.21
N TYR A 486 19.33 -0.39 4.23
CA TYR A 486 17.99 -0.69 4.70
C TYR A 486 17.80 -0.22 6.13
N LYS A 487 16.60 0.27 6.40
CA LYS A 487 16.20 0.77 7.70
C LYS A 487 16.00 -0.37 8.69
N ALA A 488 16.68 -0.29 9.83
CA ALA A 488 16.22 -0.90 11.07
C ALA A 488 15.38 0.13 11.84
N ARG A 489 14.17 -0.28 12.20
CA ARG A 489 13.17 0.51 12.95
C ARG A 489 12.68 -0.27 14.18
N PRO A 490 11.98 0.38 15.11
CA PRO A 490 11.30 -0.31 16.19
C PRO A 490 10.40 -1.46 15.71
N LEU A 491 10.39 -2.53 16.49
CA LEU A 491 9.73 -3.80 16.23
C LEU A 491 8.42 -3.96 17.03
N ASN A 492 7.84 -2.86 17.51
CA ASN A 492 6.51 -2.87 18.12
C ASN A 492 5.45 -3.31 17.10
N GLY A 493 4.61 -4.28 17.49
CA GLY A 493 3.61 -4.91 16.61
C GLY A 493 4.18 -5.85 15.55
N ILE A 494 5.47 -6.25 15.63
CA ILE A 494 6.14 -7.08 14.61
C ILE A 494 5.49 -8.45 14.39
N TRP A 495 4.73 -8.95 15.37
CA TRP A 495 4.00 -10.21 15.26
C TRP A 495 3.00 -10.21 14.07
N ALA A 496 2.50 -9.03 13.69
CA ALA A 496 1.44 -8.86 12.69
C ALA A 496 1.94 -8.50 11.28
N THR A 497 3.25 -8.61 11.02
CA THR A 497 3.87 -8.07 9.79
C THR A 497 4.55 -9.12 8.92
N ALA A 498 4.25 -10.40 9.10
CA ALA A 498 4.76 -11.44 8.21
C ALA A 498 4.23 -11.22 6.78
N PRO A 499 4.99 -11.63 5.74
CA PRO A 499 6.36 -12.16 5.80
C PRO A 499 7.42 -11.08 6.10
N TYR A 500 8.58 -11.52 6.59
CA TYR A 500 9.66 -10.68 7.12
C TYR A 500 10.76 -10.36 6.09
N LEU A 501 11.64 -9.43 6.49
CA LEU A 501 12.58 -8.69 5.65
C LEU A 501 11.88 -7.72 4.69
N HIS A 502 12.67 -6.80 4.10
CA HIS A 502 12.14 -5.76 3.23
C HIS A 502 11.43 -6.30 1.98
N ASN A 503 11.72 -7.53 1.56
CA ASN A 503 11.17 -8.18 0.37
C ASN A 503 10.29 -9.40 0.69
N GLY A 504 9.90 -9.61 1.95
CA GLY A 504 8.98 -10.67 2.35
C GLY A 504 9.49 -12.09 2.12
N SER A 505 10.82 -12.26 2.10
CA SER A 505 11.49 -13.51 1.73
C SER A 505 11.65 -14.50 2.89
N VAL A 506 11.14 -14.17 4.08
CA VAL A 506 11.18 -15.05 5.26
C VAL A 506 9.77 -15.19 5.85
N PRO A 507 9.22 -16.41 5.94
CA PRO A 507 7.77 -16.59 6.18
C PRO A 507 7.30 -16.29 7.60
N ASN A 508 8.16 -16.46 8.61
CA ASN A 508 7.80 -16.30 10.02
C ASN A 508 9.00 -15.85 10.88
N LEU A 509 8.77 -15.39 12.12
CA LEU A 509 9.85 -14.89 12.99
C LEU A 509 10.85 -15.98 13.34
N TYR A 510 10.39 -17.21 13.53
CA TYR A 510 11.30 -18.31 13.85
C TYR A 510 12.33 -18.55 12.72
N GLN A 511 11.87 -18.60 11.47
CA GLN A 511 12.72 -18.69 10.27
C GLN A 511 13.67 -17.49 10.14
N LEU A 512 13.24 -16.30 10.54
CA LEU A 512 14.12 -15.12 10.56
C LEU A 512 15.30 -15.31 11.51
N LEU A 513 15.10 -16.01 12.62
CA LEU A 513 16.09 -16.29 13.66
C LEU A 513 16.93 -17.56 13.40
N LEU A 514 16.68 -18.30 12.33
CA LEU A 514 17.56 -19.38 11.88
C LEU A 514 18.86 -18.84 11.27
N LYS A 515 19.86 -19.72 11.11
CA LYS A 515 20.97 -19.42 10.20
C LYS A 515 20.43 -19.27 8.79
N GLU A 516 21.05 -18.39 8.01
CA GLU A 516 20.67 -18.15 6.61
C GLU A 516 20.53 -19.44 5.79
N SER A 517 21.47 -20.38 5.97
CA SER A 517 21.49 -21.67 5.27
C SER A 517 20.41 -22.66 5.70
N GLU A 518 19.72 -22.40 6.82
CA GLU A 518 18.67 -23.26 7.38
C GLU A 518 17.26 -22.72 7.05
N ARG A 519 17.16 -21.53 6.44
CA ARG A 519 15.89 -20.94 6.03
C ARG A 519 15.30 -21.68 4.84
N ASP A 520 13.98 -21.78 4.82
CA ASP A 520 13.27 -22.33 3.66
C ASP A 520 13.54 -21.49 2.40
N SER A 521 13.94 -22.15 1.30
CA SER A 521 14.21 -21.50 0.02
C SER A 521 12.98 -21.38 -0.89
N GLU A 522 11.91 -22.09 -0.55
CA GLU A 522 10.65 -22.07 -1.28
C GLU A 522 9.48 -22.22 -0.31
N PHE A 523 8.44 -21.40 -0.47
CA PHE A 523 7.23 -21.46 0.37
C PHE A 523 6.00 -20.79 -0.26
N CYS A 524 4.83 -21.01 0.33
CA CYS A 524 3.58 -20.38 -0.07
C CYS A 524 3.35 -19.05 0.65
N VAL A 525 2.95 -18.03 -0.10
CA VAL A 525 2.53 -16.72 0.39
C VAL A 525 1.12 -16.43 -0.10
N GLY A 526 0.23 -15.99 0.77
CA GLY A 526 -1.17 -15.68 0.42
C GLY A 526 -2.14 -16.09 1.51
N SER A 527 -1.81 -17.10 2.31
CA SER A 527 -2.61 -17.51 3.46
C SER A 527 -2.91 -16.35 4.41
N ARG A 528 -4.14 -16.34 4.95
CA ARG A 528 -4.53 -15.51 6.10
C ARG A 528 -4.44 -16.27 7.41
N GLU A 529 -4.28 -17.59 7.37
CA GLU A 529 -4.23 -18.44 8.56
C GLU A 529 -2.92 -18.24 9.31
N PHE A 530 -3.01 -17.86 10.58
CA PHE A 530 -1.90 -17.53 11.43
C PHE A 530 -1.34 -18.75 12.16
N ASP A 531 -0.01 -18.80 12.23
CA ASP A 531 0.73 -19.67 13.12
C ASP A 531 1.28 -18.84 14.30
N PRO A 532 0.64 -18.90 15.48
CA PRO A 532 1.09 -18.14 16.65
C PRO A 532 2.34 -18.74 17.32
N VAL A 533 2.77 -19.95 16.92
CA VAL A 533 3.97 -20.58 17.46
C VAL A 533 5.20 -20.00 16.77
N HIS A 534 5.27 -20.10 15.44
CA HIS A 534 6.38 -19.55 14.66
C HIS A 534 6.26 -18.05 14.40
N VAL A 535 5.07 -17.48 14.64
CA VAL A 535 4.69 -16.07 14.42
C VAL A 535 4.83 -15.67 12.96
N GLY A 536 3.78 -16.00 12.19
CA GLY A 536 3.65 -15.69 10.78
C GLY A 536 2.43 -16.40 10.18
N PHE A 537 2.27 -16.35 8.87
CA PHE A 537 1.21 -17.10 8.21
C PHE A 537 1.61 -18.56 7.97
N LYS A 538 0.62 -19.45 7.87
CA LYS A 538 0.84 -20.80 7.33
C LYS A 538 1.42 -20.68 5.93
N TYR A 539 2.55 -21.33 5.72
CA TYR A 539 3.41 -21.07 4.57
C TYR A 539 3.92 -22.35 3.88
N LYS A 540 3.76 -23.52 4.51
CA LYS A 540 4.18 -24.79 3.91
C LYS A 540 3.19 -25.21 2.82
N PRO A 541 3.67 -25.71 1.67
CA PRO A 541 2.80 -26.24 0.62
C PRO A 541 2.02 -27.46 1.12
N ASP A 542 0.80 -27.60 0.64
CA ASP A 542 0.00 -28.81 0.85
C ASP A 542 0.64 -29.98 0.06
N PRO A 543 0.79 -31.19 0.66
CA PRO A 543 1.43 -32.32 -0.01
C PRO A 543 0.76 -32.75 -1.33
N GLN A 544 -0.52 -32.47 -1.53
CA GLN A 544 -1.26 -32.84 -2.73
C GLN A 544 -1.49 -31.66 -3.68
N LYS A 545 -1.69 -30.46 -3.14
CA LYS A 545 -2.11 -29.27 -3.91
C LYS A 545 -1.02 -28.23 -4.10
N GLY A 546 0.16 -28.40 -3.50
CA GLY A 546 1.19 -27.37 -3.46
C GLY A 546 0.67 -26.10 -2.79
N CYS A 547 0.94 -24.93 -3.38
CA CYS A 547 0.39 -23.66 -2.89
C CYS A 547 -1.06 -23.39 -3.34
N GLY A 548 -1.63 -24.18 -4.24
CA GLY A 548 -3.00 -23.95 -4.72
C GLY A 548 -3.22 -22.54 -5.28
N ASN A 549 -4.08 -21.76 -4.62
CA ASN A 549 -4.37 -20.37 -4.97
C ASN A 549 -3.40 -19.35 -4.33
N ASP A 550 -2.50 -19.80 -3.47
CA ASP A 550 -1.41 -19.01 -2.92
C ASP A 550 -0.22 -18.99 -3.90
N PHE A 551 0.71 -18.07 -3.67
CA PHE A 551 1.89 -17.86 -4.51
C PHE A 551 3.08 -18.67 -4.02
N THR A 552 3.69 -19.47 -4.90
CA THR A 552 4.99 -20.08 -4.65
C THR A 552 6.09 -19.02 -4.72
N PHE A 553 6.69 -18.74 -3.58
CA PHE A 553 7.81 -17.82 -3.43
C PHE A 553 9.13 -18.58 -3.49
N ASP A 554 9.96 -18.27 -4.49
CA ASP A 554 11.33 -18.82 -4.63
C ASP A 554 12.36 -17.77 -4.24
N THR A 555 13.14 -18.06 -3.19
CA THR A 555 14.17 -17.15 -2.65
C THR A 555 15.49 -17.19 -3.42
N LYS A 556 15.62 -18.03 -4.45
CA LYS A 556 16.81 -18.10 -5.31
C LYS A 556 16.80 -17.02 -6.40
N LEU A 557 15.65 -16.40 -6.65
CA LEU A 557 15.49 -15.35 -7.64
C LEU A 557 16.02 -14.01 -7.11
N GLN A 558 16.72 -13.27 -7.96
CA GLN A 558 17.16 -11.91 -7.61
C GLN A 558 15.95 -11.00 -7.36
N GLY A 559 15.94 -10.27 -6.24
CA GLY A 559 14.78 -9.54 -5.72
C GLY A 559 14.02 -10.32 -4.64
N ASN A 560 14.18 -11.64 -4.58
CA ASN A 560 13.56 -12.53 -3.59
C ASN A 560 14.55 -13.13 -2.60
N LEU A 561 15.84 -12.75 -2.62
CA LEU A 561 16.84 -13.38 -1.76
C LEU A 561 16.45 -13.27 -0.28
N ASN A 562 16.52 -14.39 0.44
CA ASN A 562 16.29 -14.50 1.88
C ASN A 562 17.59 -14.42 2.69
N THR A 563 18.64 -13.86 2.10
CA THR A 563 19.99 -13.78 2.65
C THR A 563 20.11 -12.69 3.73
N GLY A 564 21.22 -12.68 4.46
CA GLY A 564 21.55 -11.62 5.40
C GLY A 564 20.77 -11.68 6.71
N HIS A 565 20.97 -10.65 7.53
CA HIS A 565 20.48 -10.63 8.92
C HIS A 565 21.14 -11.70 9.79
N ASN A 566 22.47 -11.82 9.65
CA ASN A 566 23.25 -12.99 10.06
C ASN A 566 23.70 -13.01 11.54
N PHE A 567 23.23 -12.09 12.39
CA PHE A 567 23.52 -12.19 13.83
C PHE A 567 22.95 -13.47 14.44
N THR A 568 21.93 -14.04 13.80
CA THR A 568 21.17 -15.21 14.20
C THR A 568 21.99 -16.49 14.29
N SER A 569 23.12 -16.55 13.59
CA SER A 569 24.10 -17.63 13.70
C SER A 569 24.68 -17.84 15.10
N ARG A 570 24.48 -16.87 16.01
CA ARG A 570 24.95 -16.88 17.39
C ARG A 570 23.92 -17.40 18.39
N LEU A 571 22.71 -17.71 17.94
CA LEU A 571 21.61 -18.14 18.81
C LEU A 571 21.54 -19.67 18.83
N GLU A 572 21.42 -20.23 20.03
CA GLU A 572 21.01 -21.62 20.22
C GLU A 572 19.50 -21.78 20.01
N GLU A 573 19.05 -23.03 19.81
CA GLU A 573 17.65 -23.36 19.52
C GLU A 573 16.67 -22.74 20.55
N GLU A 574 16.93 -22.96 21.83
CA GLU A 574 16.08 -22.45 22.91
C GLU A 574 16.11 -20.90 22.99
N GLU A 575 17.25 -20.28 22.65
CA GLU A 575 17.37 -18.82 22.61
C GLU A 575 16.52 -18.21 21.49
N ARG A 576 16.42 -18.88 20.33
CA ARG A 576 15.52 -18.45 19.24
C ARG A 576 14.08 -18.42 19.72
N TRP A 577 13.63 -19.48 20.38
CA TRP A 577 12.27 -19.54 20.89
C TRP A 577 12.00 -18.52 22.00
N GLN A 578 12.98 -18.25 22.86
CA GLN A 578 12.89 -17.17 23.85
C GLN A 578 12.72 -15.81 23.18
N LEU A 579 13.50 -15.53 22.13
CA LEU A 579 13.35 -14.31 21.33
C LEU A 579 11.99 -14.23 20.64
N VAL A 580 11.51 -15.30 20.00
CA VAL A 580 10.16 -15.32 19.39
C VAL A 580 9.10 -14.94 20.41
N GLU A 581 9.17 -15.52 21.62
CA GLU A 581 8.20 -15.22 22.68
C GLU A 581 8.27 -13.77 23.16
N TYR A 582 9.46 -13.20 23.27
CA TYR A 582 9.63 -11.78 23.58
C TYR A 582 9.10 -10.87 22.46
N LEU A 583 9.30 -11.23 21.20
CA LEU A 583 8.82 -10.43 20.07
C LEU A 583 7.28 -10.35 20.01
N LYS A 584 6.55 -11.28 20.63
CA LYS A 584 5.09 -11.18 20.82
C LYS A 584 4.70 -10.08 21.81
N THR A 585 5.61 -9.67 22.70
CA THR A 585 5.33 -8.64 23.73
C THR A 585 5.51 -7.21 23.24
N LEU A 586 6.10 -7.05 22.06
CA LEU A 586 6.38 -5.77 21.40
C LEU A 586 5.20 -5.35 20.53
#